data_AF-A0A7S9CBD0-F1
#
_entry.id   AF-A0A7S9CBD0-F1
#
_cell.length_a   1.000
_cell.length_b   1.000
_cell.length_c   1.000
_cell.angle_alpha   90.00
_cell.angle_beta   90.00
_cell.angle_gamma   90.00
#
_symmetry.space_group_name_H-M   'P 1'
#
loop_
_entity.id
_entity.type
_entity.pdbx_description
1 polymer ?
#
loop_
_entity_poly.entity_id
_entity_poly.type
_entity_poly.pdbx_seq_one_letter_code
_entity_poly.pdbx_strand_id
1 'polypeptide(L)'
;MKPRHLLPTLMILLAASSPALAFQPVEAGLTPLHERLDEIRLQVLRLDQQLQAEASEPVERAQAYRTMQALELERRRLLADIGQTRRMAASPLVMHLATTP
;
A
#
# COMPACT_ATOMS: atom_id res chain seq x y z
N MET A 1 -51.72 -33.23 31.12
CA MET A 1 -50.60 -32.43 31.69
C MET A 1 -49.34 -32.82 30.95
N LYS A 2 -48.73 -31.90 30.17
CA LYS A 2 -47.53 -32.16 29.34
C LYS A 2 -46.35 -31.39 29.96
N PRO A 3 -45.17 -32.01 30.19
CA PRO A 3 -43.99 -31.26 30.56
C PRO A 3 -43.43 -30.52 29.34
N ARG A 4 -43.21 -29.21 29.50
CA ARG A 4 -42.50 -28.36 28.56
C ARG A 4 -41.01 -28.50 28.84
N HIS A 5 -40.27 -29.13 27.94
CA HIS A 5 -38.81 -29.06 27.94
C HIS A 5 -38.39 -27.81 27.16
N LEU A 6 -37.81 -26.88 27.91
CA LEU A 6 -36.93 -25.82 27.43
C LEU A 6 -35.66 -26.46 26.85
N LEU A 7 -35.11 -25.89 25.76
CA LEU A 7 -33.69 -25.80 25.35
C LEU A 7 -33.57 -25.71 23.81
N PRO A 8 -32.54 -25.04 23.27
CA PRO A 8 -32.66 -23.66 22.84
C PRO A 8 -32.34 -23.46 21.35
N THR A 9 -32.73 -22.27 20.89
CA THR A 9 -32.19 -21.49 19.77
C THR A 9 -30.93 -22.06 19.11
N LEU A 10 -31.11 -22.85 18.06
CA LEU A 10 -30.04 -23.21 17.13
C LEU A 10 -29.79 -22.01 16.21
N MET A 11 -29.23 -20.93 16.76
CA MET A 11 -28.58 -19.85 16.02
C MET A 11 -27.30 -20.42 15.42
N ILE A 12 -27.43 -21.18 14.32
CA ILE A 12 -26.32 -21.37 13.40
C ILE A 12 -26.15 -20.03 12.69
N LEU A 13 -25.44 -19.14 13.37
CA LEU A 13 -24.79 -18.00 12.77
C LEU A 13 -23.85 -18.60 11.73
N LEU A 14 -24.29 -18.64 10.47
CA LEU A 14 -23.42 -18.73 9.31
C LEU A 14 -22.58 -17.44 9.34
N ALA A 15 -21.60 -17.42 10.26
CA ALA A 15 -20.57 -16.42 10.29
C ALA A 15 -19.91 -16.50 8.93
N ALA A 16 -20.13 -15.45 8.16
CA ALA A 16 -19.57 -15.22 6.86
C ALA A 16 -18.18 -15.85 6.77
N SER A 17 -18.06 -16.90 5.96
CA SER A 17 -16.81 -17.20 5.29
C SER A 17 -16.56 -16.07 4.27
N SER A 18 -16.44 -14.84 4.77
CA SER A 18 -15.62 -13.84 4.13
C SER A 18 -14.25 -14.50 4.06
N PRO A 19 -13.65 -14.68 2.86
CA PRO A 19 -12.24 -14.93 2.84
C PRO A 19 -11.67 -13.66 3.48
N ALA A 20 -11.27 -13.77 4.75
CA ALA A 20 -10.36 -12.81 5.33
C ALA A 20 -9.20 -12.82 4.33
N LEU A 21 -9.18 -11.81 3.46
CA LEU A 21 -8.06 -11.50 2.60
C LEU A 21 -6.87 -11.66 3.53
N ALA A 22 -6.09 -12.72 3.31
CA ALA A 22 -4.86 -12.93 4.03
C ALA A 22 -4.07 -11.66 3.77
N PHE A 23 -4.15 -10.73 4.71
CA PHE A 23 -3.46 -9.45 4.67
C PHE A 23 -2.01 -9.89 4.79
N GLN A 24 -1.39 -10.17 3.63
CA GLN A 24 -0.07 -10.76 3.61
C GLN A 24 0.80 -9.77 4.39
N PRO A 25 1.53 -10.20 5.43
CA PRO A 25 2.32 -9.31 6.29
C PRO A 25 3.27 -8.42 5.47
N VAL A 26 3.62 -8.89 4.27
CA VAL A 26 4.37 -8.18 3.23
C VAL A 26 3.67 -6.90 2.77
N GLU A 27 2.37 -6.94 2.44
CA GLU A 27 1.65 -5.75 1.99
C GLU A 27 1.49 -4.72 3.12
N ALA A 28 1.27 -5.18 4.36
CA ALA A 28 1.30 -4.30 5.53
C ALA A 28 2.66 -3.60 5.69
N GLY A 29 3.76 -4.33 5.49
CA GLY A 29 5.12 -3.79 5.51
C GLY A 29 5.44 -2.83 4.35
N LEU A 30 4.70 -2.90 3.25
CA LEU A 30 4.85 -2.00 2.09
C LEU A 30 4.03 -0.71 2.21
N THR A 31 3.10 -0.62 3.16
CA THR A 31 2.27 0.58 3.41
C THR A 31 3.07 1.89 3.40
N PRO A 32 4.17 2.04 4.17
CA PRO A 32 4.92 3.31 4.18
C PRO A 32 5.52 3.68 2.81
N LEU A 33 5.88 2.70 1.98
CA LEU A 33 6.40 2.97 0.63
C LEU A 33 5.28 3.46 -0.30
N HIS A 34 4.07 2.94 -0.14
CA HIS A 34 2.90 3.42 -0.89
C HIS A 34 2.49 4.83 -0.46
N GLU A 35 2.47 5.11 0.84
CA GLU A 35 2.23 6.46 1.37
C GLU A 35 3.24 7.46 0.80
N ARG A 36 4.53 7.09 0.76
CA ARG A 36 5.56 7.94 0.18
C ARG A 36 5.36 8.16 -1.33
N LEU A 37 4.91 7.16 -2.07
CA LEU A 37 4.57 7.31 -3.50
C LEU A 37 3.43 8.32 -3.70
N ASP A 38 2.42 8.31 -2.83
CA ASP A 38 1.31 9.26 -2.88
C ASP A 38 1.77 10.68 -2.54
N GLU A 39 2.63 10.84 -1.54
CA GLU A 39 3.27 12.13 -1.23
C GLU A 39 4.05 12.69 -2.43
N ILE A 40 4.87 11.86 -3.08
CA ILE A 40 5.63 12.23 -4.27
C ILE A 40 4.68 12.69 -5.38
N ARG A 41 3.58 11.96 -5.61
CA ARG A 41 2.58 12.33 -6.61
C ARG A 41 1.99 13.71 -6.33
N LEU A 42 1.63 14.01 -5.08
CA LEU A 42 1.10 15.32 -4.70
C LEU A 42 2.14 16.43 -4.87
N GLN A 43 3.40 16.17 -4.54
CA GLN A 43 4.49 17.13 -4.73
C GLN A 43 4.73 17.44 -6.21
N VAL A 44 4.76 16.42 -7.07
CA VAL A 44 4.91 16.58 -8.52
C VAL A 44 3.77 17.44 -9.10
N LEU A 45 2.52 17.20 -8.68
CA LEU A 45 1.39 18.02 -9.13
C LEU A 45 1.53 19.49 -8.72
N ARG A 46 2.00 19.76 -7.50
CA ARG A 46 2.25 21.14 -7.03
C ARG A 46 3.38 21.81 -7.82
N LEU A 47 4.47 21.09 -8.08
CA LEU A 47 5.60 21.60 -8.85
C LEU A 47 5.21 21.88 -10.31
N ASP A 48 4.37 21.04 -10.91
CA ASP A 48 3.84 21.26 -12.26
C ASP A 48 2.98 22.53 -12.33
N GLN A 49 2.11 22.74 -11.34
CA GLN A 49 1.34 24.00 -11.21
C GLN A 49 2.26 25.22 -11.08
N GLN A 50 3.36 25.11 -10.31
CA GLN A 50 4.33 26.19 -10.17
C GLN A 50 5.07 26.48 -11.48
N LEU A 51 5.40 25.45 -12.26
CA LEU A 51 6.06 25.59 -13.56
C LEU A 51 5.14 26.21 -14.63
N GLN A 52 3.84 25.94 -14.54
CA GLN A 52 2.83 26.50 -15.44
C GLN A 52 2.43 27.94 -15.07
N ALA A 53 2.74 28.39 -13.84
CA ALA A 53 2.45 29.75 -13.42
C ALA A 53 3.35 30.76 -14.17
N GLU A 54 2.74 31.64 -14.96
CA GLU A 54 3.43 32.66 -15.76
C GLU A 54 4.25 33.66 -14.92
N ALA A 55 3.91 33.82 -13.65
CA ALA A 55 4.56 34.74 -12.72
C ALA A 55 5.81 34.17 -12.02
N SER A 56 6.22 32.94 -12.32
CA SER A 56 7.35 32.28 -11.65
C SER A 56 8.71 32.75 -12.19
N GLU A 57 9.59 33.15 -11.27
CA GLU A 57 10.94 33.61 -11.63
C GLU A 57 11.73 32.47 -12.30
N PRO A 58 12.61 32.74 -13.27
CA PRO A 58 13.39 31.70 -13.98
C PRO A 58 14.17 30.77 -13.04
N VAL A 59 14.68 31.32 -11.93
CA VAL A 59 15.43 30.56 -10.92
C VAL A 59 14.52 29.57 -10.18
N GLU A 60 13.31 29.99 -9.84
CA GLU A 60 12.31 29.14 -9.18
C GLU A 60 11.86 28.01 -10.10
N ARG A 61 11.65 28.29 -11.39
CA ARG A 61 11.34 27.26 -12.39
C ARG A 61 12.46 26.24 -12.54
N ALA A 62 13.71 26.70 -12.62
CA ALA A 62 14.86 25.80 -12.67
C ALA A 62 14.99 24.93 -11.42
N GLN A 63 14.70 25.48 -10.24
CA GLN A 63 14.67 24.72 -8.99
C GLN A 63 13.53 23.70 -8.97
N ALA A 64 12.31 24.10 -9.35
CA ALA A 64 11.17 23.21 -9.42
C ALA A 64 11.43 22.01 -10.36
N TYR A 65 12.03 22.27 -11.52
CA TYR A 65 12.40 21.22 -12.47
C TYR A 65 13.43 20.22 -11.89
N ARG A 66 14.46 20.72 -11.20
CA ARG A 66 15.45 19.84 -10.52
C ARG A 66 14.80 19.00 -9.43
N THR A 67 13.89 19.58 -8.64
CA THR A 67 13.16 18.87 -7.61
C THR A 67 12.27 17.78 -8.22
N MET A 68 11.58 18.06 -9.33
CA MET A 68 10.79 17.05 -10.05
C MET A 68 11.65 15.87 -10.50
N GLN A 69 12.83 16.12 -11.09
CA GLN A 69 13.73 15.04 -11.51
C GLN A 69 14.19 14.17 -10.33
N ALA A 70 14.49 14.78 -9.19
CA ALA A 70 14.86 14.05 -7.98
C ALA A 70 13.71 13.16 -7.47
N LEU A 71 12.49 13.69 -7.45
CA LEU A 71 11.28 12.96 -7.05
C LEU A 71 10.96 11.80 -8.01
N GLU A 72 11.18 11.97 -9.32
CA GLU A 72 11.02 10.89 -10.31
C GLU A 72 12.03 9.76 -10.12
N LEU A 73 13.26 10.09 -9.72
CA LEU A 73 14.27 9.10 -9.39
C LEU A 73 13.86 8.31 -8.12
N GLU A 74 13.43 9.02 -7.08
CA GLU A 74 12.94 8.41 -5.84
C GLU A 74 11.76 7.48 -6.10
N ARG A 75 10.76 7.94 -6.87
CA ARG A 75 9.59 7.14 -7.28
C ARG A 75 10.00 5.83 -7.97
N ARG A 76 10.93 5.89 -8.92
CA ARG A 76 11.42 4.69 -9.63
C ARG A 76 12.09 3.70 -8.67
N ARG A 77 12.85 4.22 -7.71
CA ARG A 77 13.50 3.42 -6.67
C ARG A 77 12.47 2.70 -5.79
N LEU A 78 11.48 3.42 -5.27
CA LEU A 78 10.40 2.87 -4.46
C LEU A 78 9.61 1.78 -5.20
N LEU A 79 9.28 2.00 -6.47
CA LEU A 79 8.60 0.99 -7.29
C LEU A 79 9.45 -0.27 -7.48
N ALA A 80 10.76 -0.12 -7.67
CA ALA A 80 11.68 -1.24 -7.76
C ALA A 80 11.74 -2.02 -6.44
N ASP A 81 11.81 -1.32 -5.30
CA ASP A 81 11.88 -1.91 -3.96
C ASP A 81 10.58 -2.67 -3.61
N ILE A 82 9.42 -2.08 -3.92
CA ILE A 82 8.11 -2.75 -3.79
C ILE A 82 8.08 -4.01 -4.65
N GLY A 83 8.48 -3.90 -5.92
CA GLY A 83 8.51 -5.04 -6.83
C GLY A 83 9.46 -6.15 -6.37
N GLN A 84 10.64 -5.79 -5.86
CA GLN A 84 11.60 -6.74 -5.30
C GLN A 84 11.05 -7.43 -4.06
N THR A 85 10.47 -6.68 -3.13
CA THR A 85 9.91 -7.22 -1.89
C THR A 85 8.78 -8.21 -2.19
N ARG A 86 7.89 -7.87 -3.13
CA ARG A 86 6.85 -8.80 -3.60
C ARG A 86 7.42 -10.06 -4.25
N ARG A 87 8.47 -9.95 -5.07
CA ARG A 87 9.15 -11.12 -5.66
C ARG A 87 9.79 -12.01 -4.60
N MET A 88 10.42 -11.42 -3.59
CA MET A 88 11.02 -12.16 -2.48
C MET A 88 9.95 -12.88 -1.64
N ALA A 89 8.84 -12.21 -1.36
CA ALA A 89 7.70 -12.80 -0.65
C ALA A 89 7.06 -13.97 -1.41
N ALA A 90 6.98 -13.88 -2.75
CA ALA A 90 6.49 -14.95 -3.60
C ALA A 90 7.50 -16.08 -3.82
N SER A 91 8.73 -15.96 -3.31
CA SER A 91 9.74 -17.00 -3.43
C SER A 91 9.38 -18.21 -2.56
N PRO A 92 9.38 -19.44 -3.12
CA PRO A 92 9.11 -20.65 -2.36
C PRO A 92 9.98 -20.80 -1.12
N LEU A 93 11.23 -20.35 -1.17
CA LEU A 93 12.17 -20.41 -0.04
C LEU A 93 11.68 -19.57 1.15
N VAL A 94 11.10 -18.40 0.91
CA VAL A 94 10.56 -17.53 1.96
C VAL A 94 9.22 -18.07 2.47
N MET A 95 8.39 -18.61 1.58
CA MET A 95 7.15 -19.30 1.97
C MET A 95 7.40 -20.49 2.89
N HIS A 96 8.41 -21.33 2.59
CA HIS A 96 8.71 -22.53 3.38
C HIS A 96 9.29 -22.22 4.75
N LEU A 97 10.12 -21.17 4.88
CA LEU A 97 10.62 -20.71 6.19
C LEU A 97 9.52 -20.19 7.11
N ALA A 98 8.45 -19.62 6.55
CA ALA A 98 7.29 -19.16 7.31
C ALA A 98 6.34 -20.31 7.71
N THR A 99 6.49 -21.52 7.13
CA THR A 99 5.63 -22.69 7.40
C THR A 99 6.28 -23.77 8.24
N THR A 100 7.57 -23.66 8.56
CA THR A 100 8.22 -24.53 9.55
C THR A 100 7.93 -24.02 10.98
N PRO A 101 7.21 -24.79 11.82
CA PRO A 101 6.91 -24.44 13.20
C PRO A 101 8.14 -24.51 14.12
#